data_AF-A0A4R5YJU3-F1
#
_entry.id   AF-A0A4R5YJU3-F1
#
_cell.length_a   1.000
_cell.length_b   1.000
_cell.length_c   1.000
_cell.angle_alpha   90.00
_cell.angle_beta   90.00
_cell.angle_gamma   90.00
#
_symmetry.space_group_name_H-M   'P 1'
#
loop_
_entity.id
_entity.type
_entity.pdbx_description
1 polymer ?
#
loop_
_entity_poly.entity_id
_entity_poly.type
_entity_poly.pdbx_seq_one_letter_code
_entity_poly.pdbx_strand_id
1 'polypeptide(L)'
;MKYANAEVQGNHAYNPQVVDRRLQLTEAGASRVEEGYFRYTYSWNSFWERTIPVRLATSVGALTFGNDGAYAPDVDYVVIAPVRVGQVVTAAG
;
A
#
# COMPACT_ATOMS: atom_id res chain seq x y z
N MET A 1 1.91 6.68 -1.06
CA MET A 1 0.91 6.70 0.04
C MET A 1 1.63 6.97 1.34
N LYS A 2 1.13 7.91 2.13
CA LYS A 2 1.61 8.23 3.47
C LYS A 2 0.79 7.45 4.50
N TYR A 3 1.46 6.71 5.38
CA TYR A 3 0.79 5.77 6.27
C TYR A 3 1.49 5.62 7.62
N ALA A 4 0.76 5.13 8.62
CA ALA A 4 1.30 4.67 9.90
C ALA A 4 0.79 3.25 10.23
N ASN A 5 1.64 2.48 10.90
CA ASN A 5 1.30 1.15 11.40
C ASN A 5 2.05 0.88 12.71
N ALA A 6 1.35 0.75 13.83
CA ALA A 6 1.97 0.35 15.10
C ALA A 6 1.40 -0.97 15.64
N GLU A 7 0.94 -1.86 14.76
CA GLU A 7 0.47 -3.16 15.18
C GLU A 7 1.61 -4.04 15.69
N VAL A 8 1.36 -4.65 16.85
CA VAL A 8 2.18 -5.69 17.46
C VAL A 8 1.28 -6.87 17.82
N GLN A 9 1.81 -8.07 17.75
CA GLN A 9 1.13 -9.29 18.19
C GLN A 9 1.76 -9.81 19.49
N GLY A 10 0.94 -10.46 20.32
CA GLY A 10 1.40 -11.08 21.56
C GLY A 10 1.82 -10.08 22.65
N ASN A 11 2.37 -10.61 23.73
CA ASN A 11 2.89 -9.82 24.86
C ASN A 11 4.30 -10.31 25.20
N HIS A 12 5.31 -9.63 24.66
CA HIS A 12 6.72 -9.97 24.87
C HIS A 12 7.51 -8.75 25.33
N ALA A 13 8.16 -8.86 26.49
CA ALA A 13 8.77 -7.73 27.18
C ALA A 13 10.01 -7.12 26.50
N TYR A 14 10.65 -7.83 25.56
CA TYR A 14 11.94 -7.41 24.99
C TYR A 14 11.98 -7.34 23.45
N ASN A 15 11.02 -7.94 22.76
CA ASN A 15 10.94 -7.87 21.30
C ASN A 15 9.48 -7.76 20.88
N PRO A 16 8.99 -6.56 20.51
CA PRO A 16 7.65 -6.42 19.98
C PRO A 16 7.55 -7.26 18.71
N GLN A 17 6.56 -8.17 18.64
CA GLN A 17 6.30 -8.93 17.41
C GLN A 17 5.56 -8.00 16.46
N VAL A 18 6.31 -7.14 15.79
CA VAL A 18 5.77 -6.19 14.83
C VAL A 18 5.08 -6.91 13.68
N VAL A 19 3.93 -6.37 13.24
CA VAL A 19 3.11 -6.96 12.19
C VAL A 19 3.04 -6.01 11.00
N ASP A 20 3.27 -6.53 9.79
CA ASP A 20 2.97 -5.81 8.56
C ASP A 20 1.46 -5.84 8.32
N ARG A 21 0.84 -4.67 8.13
CA ARG A 21 -0.57 -4.60 7.74
C ARG A 21 -0.74 -4.68 6.24
N ARG A 22 -1.66 -5.52 5.78
CA ARG A 22 -2.03 -5.58 4.36
C ARG A 22 -2.98 -4.43 4.02
N LEU A 23 -2.81 -3.86 2.84
CA LEU A 23 -3.79 -3.00 2.19
C LEU A 23 -4.02 -3.53 0.77
N GLN A 24 -5.29 -3.77 0.45
CA GLN A 24 -5.79 -4.13 -0.85
C GLN A 24 -6.33 -2.88 -1.53
N LEU A 25 -6.06 -2.78 -2.83
CA LEU A 25 -6.62 -1.78 -3.71
C LEU A 25 -7.63 -2.47 -4.63
N THR A 26 -8.85 -1.93 -4.66
CA THR A 26 -9.90 -2.35 -5.60
C THR A 26 -10.29 -1.17 -6.49
N GLU A 27 -10.66 -1.49 -7.73
CA GLU A 27 -11.16 -0.55 -8.71
C GLU A 27 -12.65 -0.82 -8.91
N ALA A 28 -13.44 0.21 -9.23
CA ALA A 28 -14.87 0.06 -9.47
C ALA A 28 -15.17 -1.08 -10.46
N GLY A 29 -15.97 -2.06 -10.01
CA GLY A 29 -16.32 -3.24 -10.80
C GLY A 29 -15.31 -4.40 -10.75
N ALA A 30 -14.20 -4.26 -10.01
CA ALA A 30 -13.20 -5.30 -9.80
C ALA A 30 -13.08 -5.66 -8.30
N SER A 31 -12.77 -6.94 -8.01
CA SER A 31 -12.66 -7.43 -6.62
C SER A 31 -11.33 -7.06 -5.96
N ARG A 32 -10.21 -7.10 -6.69
CA ARG A 32 -8.88 -6.63 -6.25
C ARG A 32 -8.02 -6.39 -7.48
N VAL A 33 -7.42 -5.21 -7.57
CA VAL A 33 -6.46 -4.90 -8.65
C VAL A 33 -5.02 -5.01 -8.18
N GLU A 34 -4.74 -4.71 -6.91
CA GLU A 34 -3.40 -4.82 -6.32
C GLU A 34 -3.44 -4.96 -4.79
N GLU A 35 -2.30 -5.30 -4.19
CA GLU A 35 -2.10 -5.25 -2.73
C GLU A 35 -0.67 -4.88 -2.32
N GLY A 36 -0.52 -4.43 -1.08
CA GLY A 36 0.78 -4.17 -0.48
C GLY A 36 0.78 -4.45 1.03
N TYR A 37 1.96 -4.80 1.54
CA TYR A 37 2.22 -4.98 2.97
C TYR A 37 2.94 -3.77 3.53
N PHE A 38 2.40 -3.17 4.57
CA PHE A 38 2.84 -1.91 5.14
C PHE A 38 3.50 -2.19 6.47
N ARG A 39 4.82 -2.02 6.49
CA ARG A 39 5.64 -2.32 7.65
C ARG A 39 5.25 -1.49 8.86
N TYR A 40 5.58 -2.01 10.03
CA TYR A 40 5.52 -1.27 11.27
C TYR A 40 6.35 0.02 11.21
N THR A 41 5.79 1.13 11.70
CA THR A 41 6.35 2.48 11.66
C THR A 41 6.62 3.06 13.05
N TYR A 42 6.70 2.22 14.09
CA TYR A 42 7.02 2.58 15.49
C TYR A 42 5.88 3.21 16.30
N SER A 43 4.97 3.96 15.69
CA SER A 43 3.81 4.54 16.38
C SER A 43 2.71 4.93 15.40
N TRP A 44 1.45 5.02 15.88
CA TRP A 44 0.29 5.44 15.08
C TRP A 44 0.37 6.90 14.58
N ASN A 45 1.37 7.67 15.03
CA ASN A 45 1.67 9.03 14.58
C ASN A 45 3.04 9.18 13.89
N SER A 46 3.73 8.06 13.58
CA SER A 46 4.97 8.05 12.83
C SER A 46 4.69 7.61 11.40
N PHE A 47 4.70 8.58 10.48
CA PHE A 47 4.23 8.39 9.11
C PHE A 47 5.35 8.16 8.11
N TRP A 48 5.28 7.06 7.38
CA TRP A 48 6.24 6.67 6.34
C TRP A 48 5.55 6.63 4.96
N GLU A 49 6.34 6.46 3.90
CA GLU A 49 5.82 6.38 2.54
C GLU A 49 6.04 5.00 1.92
N ARG A 50 5.02 4.54 1.17
CA ARG A 50 5.10 3.36 0.32
C ARG A 50 4.43 3.63 -1.02
N THR A 51 5.04 3.10 -2.08
CA THR A 51 4.51 3.12 -3.45
C THR A 51 4.05 1.72 -3.82
N ILE A 52 2.87 1.62 -4.44
CA ILE A 52 2.33 0.39 -5.03
C ILE A 52 2.08 0.71 -6.50
N PRO A 53 2.76 0.04 -7.45
CA PRO A 53 2.45 0.19 -8.86
C PRO A 53 1.08 -0.44 -9.13
N VAL A 54 0.20 0.24 -9.86
CA VAL A 54 -1.12 -0.27 -10.23
C VAL A 54 -1.37 -0.12 -11.73
N ARG A 55 -2.05 -1.10 -12.32
CA ARG A 55 -2.61 -1.01 -13.66
C ARG A 55 -4.13 -0.91 -13.54
N LEU A 56 -4.67 0.28 -13.83
CA LEU A 56 -6.10 0.54 -13.83
C LEU A 56 -6.72 0.10 -15.17
N ALA A 57 -7.88 -0.54 -15.11
CA ALA A 57 -8.65 -0.95 -16.29
C ALA A 57 -9.75 0.07 -16.65
N THR A 58 -10.14 0.92 -15.70
CA THR A 58 -11.15 1.96 -15.88
C THR A 58 -10.50 3.33 -16.04
N SER A 59 -11.15 4.21 -16.82
CA SER A 59 -10.76 5.62 -16.94
C SER A 59 -11.43 6.51 -15.89
N VAL A 60 -12.50 6.01 -15.27
CA VAL A 60 -13.32 6.69 -14.26
C VAL A 60 -13.83 5.67 -13.26
N GLY A 61 -13.99 6.07 -12.00
CA GLY A 61 -14.53 5.21 -10.95
C GLY A 61 -13.82 5.41 -9.62
N ALA A 62 -14.37 4.76 -8.59
CA ALA A 62 -13.77 4.75 -7.27
C ALA A 62 -12.56 3.80 -7.23
N LEU A 63 -11.54 4.23 -6.50
CA LEU A 63 -10.48 3.36 -5.98
C LEU A 63 -10.74 3.17 -4.49
N THR A 64 -10.85 1.92 -4.05
CA THR A 64 -11.05 1.61 -2.63
C THR A 64 -9.77 1.03 -2.06
N PHE A 65 -9.30 1.63 -0.97
CA PHE A 65 -8.13 1.19 -0.23
C PHE A 65 -8.63 0.59 1.10
N GLY A 66 -8.46 -0.72 1.28
CA GLY A 66 -9.02 -1.44 2.43
C GLY A 66 -8.28 -2.73 2.71
N ASN A 67 -8.86 -3.60 3.54
CA ASN A 67 -8.35 -4.95 3.75
C ASN A 67 -9.50 -5.85 4.18
N ASP A 68 -9.82 -6.85 3.38
CA ASP A 68 -10.91 -7.78 3.66
C ASP A 68 -10.53 -8.64 4.87
N GLY A 69 -11.26 -8.46 5.98
CA GLY A 69 -11.15 -9.28 7.19
C GLY A 69 -10.14 -8.81 8.24
N ALA A 70 -9.44 -7.70 8.04
CA ALA A 70 -8.54 -7.11 9.05
C ALA A 70 -8.36 -5.60 8.82
N TYR A 71 -7.70 -4.90 9.75
CA TYR A 71 -7.40 -3.48 9.56
C TYR A 71 -6.30 -3.27 8.51
N ALA A 72 -6.48 -2.24 7.68
CA ALA A 72 -5.42 -1.64 6.87
C ALA A 72 -4.51 -0.75 7.77
N PRO A 73 -3.31 -0.31 7.32
CA PRO A 73 -2.59 0.75 8.01
C PRO A 73 -3.43 2.04 8.04
N ASP A 74 -3.12 2.92 8.98
CA ASP A 74 -3.72 4.26 8.98
C ASP A 74 -3.15 5.03 7.79
N VAL A 75 -4.03 5.57 6.94
CA VAL A 75 -3.66 6.31 5.74
C VAL A 75 -3.88 7.79 5.99
N ASP A 76 -2.82 8.58 5.78
CA ASP A 76 -2.88 10.06 5.85
C ASP A 76 -3.29 10.62 4.49
N TYR A 77 -2.49 10.35 3.45
CA TYR A 77 -2.83 10.73 2.08
C TYR A 77 -2.35 9.75 1.02
N VAL A 78 -3.00 9.82 -0.14
CA VAL A 78 -2.66 9.07 -1.35
C VAL A 78 -2.28 10.06 -2.45
N VAL A 79 -1.13 9.82 -3.07
CA VAL A 79 -0.72 10.51 -4.30
C VAL A 79 -0.82 9.51 -5.44
N ILE A 80 -1.51 9.88 -6.52
CA ILE A 80 -1.62 9.10 -7.75
C ILE A 80 -0.79 9.82 -8.82
N ALA A 81 0.16 9.11 -9.40
CA ALA A 81 1.02 9.64 -10.46
C ALA A 81 1.03 8.68 -11.66
N PRO A 82 0.78 9.17 -12.88
CA PRO A 82 0.90 8.33 -14.07
C PRO A 82 2.37 7.99 -14.32
N VAL A 83 2.65 6.70 -14.53
CA VAL A 83 3.99 6.25 -14.93
C VAL A 83 4.07 6.25 -16.46
N ARG A 84 5.02 7.00 -17.02
CA ARG A 84 5.40 6.89 -18.43
C ARG A 84 6.53 5.87 -18.53
N VAL A 85 6.20 4.66 -18.98
CA VAL A 85 7.22 3.66 -19.31
C VAL A 85 7.68 3.93 -20.74
N GLY A 86 8.92 4.40 -20.90
CA GLY A 86 9.54 4.54 -22.22
C GLY A 86 9.82 3.19 -22.87
N GLN A 87 9.98 3.17 -24.19
CA GLN A 87 10.38 1.94 -24.89
C GLN A 87 11.87 1.66 -24.60
N VAL A 88 12.18 0.49 -24.05
CA VAL A 88 13.58 0.05 -23.90
C VAL A 88 14.12 -0.25 -25.29
N VAL A 89 15.14 0.49 -25.71
CA VAL A 89 15.86 0.24 -26.96
C VAL A 89 17.28 -0.22 -26.63
N THR A 90 17.72 -1.30 -27.27
CA THR A 90 19.14 -1.65 -27.29
C THR A 90 19.80 -0.82 -28.36
N ALA A 91 20.78 0.01 -27.99
CA ALA A 91 21.61 0.68 -28.99
C ALA A 91 22.47 -0.38 -29.70
N ALA A 92 22.34 -0.49 -31.02
CA ALA A 92 23.34 -1.18 -31.82
C ALA A 92 24.60 -0.30 -31.83
N GLY A 93 25.70 -0.84 -31.30
CA GLY A 93 27.03 -0.23 -31.42
C GLY A 93 27.64 -0.44 -32.81
#